data_AF-A0A521AL24-F1
#
_entry.id   AF-A0A521AL24-F1
#
_cell.length_a   1.000
_cell.length_b   1.000
_cell.length_c   1.000
_cell.angle_alpha   90.00
_cell.angle_beta   90.00
_cell.angle_gamma   90.00
#
_symmetry.space_group_name_H-M   'P 1'
#
loop_
_entity.id
_entity.type
_entity.pdbx_description
1 polymer ?
#
loop_
_entity_poly.entity_id
_entity_poly.type
_entity_poly.pdbx_seq_one_letter_code
_entity_poly.pdbx_strand_id
1 'polypeptide(L)'
;MKTVKKMSYAYSTAFALFLCMAVFSTGQQVMAQEIIDPLREYTNPEEVVTFDRNTSYTEAIEVINTFAQEFDDKFIVDNTARSGELGVNLPPMHWKDALRYILRFENLQLTEYEDFYEISVPKEEANVSKQANATGVGQQSEILATTDTREVRINATFFEGNKRALQEIGIDWSTLTSDIPENLSEFVSGEGGETVPSSTLNDQFVAVNSFNASSVSQNAFNAMVNFGEFGPGISVQALFSAFEADNLGKVLATPSIKVVDGQEGNIQVGQDFSIKQRDIAGNVTDNFVSTGTILTVTPNIITQGDTSFIYLDLEVERSTAQPDVVSTIVNKQEATTSAILMDGESTYVAGLYRTEETSVRRGVPILKDLPGWFFGLRYLFGYNSNDYLENELIIIVQAELIEPVKTRISNKLETKRDVLNSTRDRMRNDLDRVFESAESPFPPEDDAAAKSQDSVAAEEEVLEPEVTETETTDEPELTEEQQEMAEELSMPVEHPELMMVVPKAFDLNEFLERQQNGEVVEETDSDLKYFVIGGSFLVPRNAQNFKETLAEEGWDTRILFNPETRFNYVAYEGFSDFDEAVERTLELRGSINDEAWLFTLR
;
A
#
# COMPACT_ATOMS: atom_id res chain seq x y z
N MET A 1 43.84 -36.98 70.83
CA MET A 1 43.05 -35.76 70.55
C MET A 1 42.90 -35.63 69.04
N LYS A 2 41.71 -35.28 68.51
CA LYS A 2 41.31 -35.38 67.08
C LYS A 2 41.17 -36.86 66.64
N THR A 3 40.01 -37.53 66.59
CA THR A 3 38.58 -37.12 66.64
C THR A 3 38.07 -36.20 65.51
N VAL A 4 38.66 -36.25 64.31
CA VAL A 4 38.00 -35.79 63.07
C VAL A 4 38.44 -36.65 61.88
N LYS A 5 37.77 -37.79 61.63
CA LYS A 5 37.92 -38.53 60.35
C LYS A 5 36.78 -39.46 59.92
N LYS A 6 35.79 -39.75 60.77
CA LYS A 6 34.57 -40.51 60.40
C LYS A 6 33.37 -39.65 59.99
N MET A 7 33.48 -38.32 60.07
CA MET A 7 32.34 -37.40 59.87
C MET A 7 32.27 -36.79 58.46
N SER A 8 33.30 -36.95 57.61
CA SER A 8 33.34 -36.38 56.26
C SER A 8 32.63 -37.23 55.20
N TYR A 9 32.61 -38.57 55.36
CA TYR A 9 31.94 -39.45 54.40
C TYR A 9 30.41 -39.36 54.45
N ALA A 10 29.81 -39.16 55.64
CA ALA A 10 28.36 -39.06 55.79
C ALA A 10 27.76 -37.83 55.09
N TYR A 11 28.44 -36.68 55.15
CA TYR A 11 28.02 -35.48 54.42
C TYR A 11 28.29 -35.57 52.92
N SER A 12 29.36 -36.26 52.49
CA SER A 12 29.61 -36.52 51.07
C SER A 12 28.51 -37.40 50.45
N THR A 13 28.12 -38.50 51.12
CA THR A 13 27.01 -39.34 50.66
C THR A 13 25.66 -38.63 50.73
N ALA A 14 25.40 -37.82 51.77
CA ALA A 14 24.16 -37.06 51.86
C ALA A 14 24.05 -35.97 50.78
N PHE A 15 25.15 -35.26 50.48
CA PHE A 15 25.18 -34.24 49.43
C PHE A 15 25.04 -34.85 48.03
N ALA A 16 25.64 -36.02 47.77
CA ALA A 16 25.44 -36.76 46.53
C ALA A 16 23.98 -37.23 46.34
N LEU A 17 23.33 -37.68 47.42
CA LEU A 17 21.92 -38.10 47.39
C LEU A 17 20.97 -36.91 47.20
N PHE A 18 21.27 -35.75 47.80
CA PHE A 18 20.51 -34.52 47.59
C PHE A 18 20.69 -33.95 46.17
N LEU A 19 21.90 -34.05 45.60
CA LEU A 19 22.16 -33.66 44.21
C LEU A 19 21.38 -34.55 43.22
N CYS A 20 21.31 -35.87 43.43
CA CYS A 20 20.49 -36.76 42.62
C CYS A 20 18.98 -36.47 42.74
N MET A 21 18.51 -35.97 43.89
CA MET A 21 17.09 -35.67 44.09
C MET A 21 16.69 -34.31 43.47
N ALA A 22 17.61 -33.33 43.44
CA ALA A 22 17.38 -32.03 42.80
C ALA A 22 17.33 -32.10 41.26
N VAL A 23 18.02 -33.06 40.64
CA VAL A 23 17.97 -33.26 39.17
C VAL A 23 16.62 -33.84 38.72
N PHE A 24 15.82 -34.43 39.62
CA PHE A 24 14.50 -34.97 39.32
C PHE A 24 13.33 -33.97 39.47
N SER A 25 13.60 -32.69 39.77
CA SER A 25 12.57 -31.66 39.94
C SER A 25 12.52 -30.60 38.82
N THR A 26 13.27 -30.76 37.73
CA THR A 26 12.96 -30.03 36.50
C THR A 26 11.66 -30.58 35.93
N GLY A 27 10.63 -29.76 35.84
CA GLY A 27 9.36 -30.14 35.22
C GLY A 27 9.63 -30.67 33.83
N GLN A 28 9.22 -31.91 33.56
CA GLN A 28 9.25 -32.44 32.22
C GLN A 28 8.26 -31.60 31.40
N GLN A 29 8.78 -30.74 30.53
CA GLN A 29 8.05 -30.47 29.30
C GLN A 29 7.79 -31.83 28.67
N VAL A 30 6.51 -32.15 28.49
CA VAL A 30 6.10 -33.35 27.76
C VAL A 30 6.52 -33.09 26.32
N MET A 31 7.72 -33.58 25.96
CA MET A 31 8.03 -33.86 24.56
C MET A 31 6.90 -34.78 24.10
N ALA A 32 6.07 -34.29 23.18
CA ALA A 32 4.96 -35.04 22.63
C ALA A 32 5.53 -36.22 21.85
N GLN A 33 5.75 -37.31 22.58
CA GLN A 33 6.24 -38.55 22.03
C GLN A 33 5.14 -39.08 21.10
N GLU A 34 5.45 -39.16 19.80
CA GLU A 34 4.49 -39.53 18.74
C GLU A 34 3.61 -40.69 19.20
N ILE A 35 2.38 -40.35 19.56
CA ILE A 35 1.37 -41.35 19.91
C ILE A 35 1.06 -42.05 18.59
N ILE A 36 1.44 -43.33 18.51
CA ILE A 36 0.81 -44.24 17.56
C ILE A 36 -0.65 -44.29 17.99
N ASP A 37 -1.48 -43.42 17.41
CA ASP A 37 -2.89 -43.35 17.74
C ASP A 37 -3.48 -44.76 17.58
N PRO A 38 -4.07 -45.33 18.64
CA PRO A 38 -4.65 -46.65 18.54
C PRO A 38 -5.73 -46.60 17.47
N LEU A 39 -5.71 -47.57 16.55
CA LEU A 39 -6.70 -47.70 15.47
C LEU A 39 -8.10 -47.40 16.03
N ARG A 40 -8.71 -46.30 15.57
CA ARG A 40 -10.01 -45.82 16.08
C ARG A 40 -11.01 -46.96 15.99
N GLU A 41 -11.47 -47.45 17.14
CA GLU A 41 -12.40 -48.59 17.22
C GLU A 41 -13.78 -48.23 16.63
N TYR A 42 -14.08 -46.93 16.57
CA TYR A 42 -15.22 -46.35 15.87
C TYR A 42 -14.85 -44.96 15.32
N THR A 43 -15.28 -44.66 14.09
CA THR A 43 -15.27 -43.31 13.50
C THR A 43 -16.71 -42.93 13.16
N ASN A 44 -17.13 -41.74 13.58
CA ASN A 44 -18.42 -41.18 13.20
C ASN A 44 -18.52 -41.08 11.66
N PRO A 45 -19.55 -41.62 11.00
CA PRO A 45 -19.71 -41.49 9.55
C PRO A 45 -19.70 -40.05 9.02
N GLU A 46 -20.09 -39.08 9.86
CA GLU A 46 -20.11 -37.65 9.53
C GLU A 46 -18.73 -36.98 9.60
N GLU A 47 -17.70 -37.67 10.13
CA GLU A 47 -16.31 -37.16 10.25
C GLU A 47 -15.33 -37.84 9.27
N VAL A 48 -15.85 -38.58 8.28
CA VAL A 48 -15.07 -39.39 7.33
C VAL A 48 -14.87 -38.65 6.01
N VAL A 49 -13.62 -38.62 5.54
CA VAL A 49 -13.23 -38.04 4.23
C VAL A 49 -12.54 -39.08 3.34
N THR A 50 -12.59 -38.84 2.03
CA THR A 50 -11.97 -39.66 0.97
C THR A 50 -11.38 -38.75 -0.08
N PHE A 51 -10.18 -39.05 -0.59
CA PHE A 51 -9.56 -38.27 -1.67
C PHE A 51 -9.03 -39.21 -2.75
N ASP A 52 -9.30 -38.90 -4.01
CA ASP A 52 -8.73 -39.63 -5.14
C ASP A 52 -7.29 -39.14 -5.40
N ARG A 53 -6.52 -39.96 -6.12
CA ARG A 53 -5.14 -39.66 -6.49
C ARG A 53 -4.98 -38.33 -7.24
N ASN A 54 -5.99 -37.96 -8.02
CA ASN A 54 -5.98 -36.77 -8.86
C ASN A 54 -6.50 -35.51 -8.14
N THR A 55 -7.00 -35.62 -6.90
CA THR A 55 -7.44 -34.46 -6.12
C THR A 55 -6.26 -33.52 -5.83
N SER A 56 -6.46 -32.20 -5.93
CA SER A 56 -5.37 -31.27 -5.63
C SER A 56 -5.09 -31.19 -4.12
N TYR A 57 -3.84 -30.93 -3.75
CA TYR A 57 -3.44 -30.72 -2.35
C TYR A 57 -4.27 -29.60 -1.70
N THR A 58 -4.43 -28.47 -2.41
CA THR A 58 -5.20 -27.31 -1.93
C THR A 58 -6.67 -27.65 -1.67
N GLU A 59 -7.33 -28.35 -2.61
CA GLU A 59 -8.71 -28.81 -2.49
C GLU A 59 -8.89 -29.79 -1.32
N ALA A 60 -7.95 -30.71 -1.13
CA ALA A 60 -8.00 -31.63 0.01
C ALA A 60 -7.83 -30.91 1.35
N ILE A 61 -6.93 -29.93 1.46
CA ILE A 61 -6.78 -29.11 2.66
C ILE A 61 -8.03 -28.23 2.89
N GLU A 62 -8.65 -27.68 1.85
CA GLU A 62 -9.89 -26.90 1.97
C GLU A 62 -11.08 -27.73 2.44
N VAL A 63 -11.24 -28.95 1.91
CA VAL A 63 -12.23 -29.91 2.41
C VAL A 63 -11.97 -30.23 3.87
N ILE A 64 -10.74 -30.63 4.25
CA ILE A 64 -10.42 -30.96 5.66
C ILE A 64 -10.60 -29.74 6.58
N ASN A 65 -10.29 -28.53 6.13
CA ASN A 65 -10.49 -27.29 6.88
C ASN A 65 -11.99 -27.04 7.20
N THR A 66 -12.90 -27.50 6.35
CA THR A 66 -14.35 -27.47 6.62
C THR A 66 -14.71 -28.38 7.80
N PHE A 67 -14.18 -29.62 7.83
CA PHE A 67 -14.37 -30.53 8.96
C PHE A 67 -13.70 -30.04 10.25
N ALA A 68 -12.53 -29.41 10.16
CA ALA A 68 -11.85 -28.84 11.32
C ALA A 68 -12.69 -27.72 11.98
N GLN A 69 -13.34 -26.89 11.17
CA GLN A 69 -14.24 -25.83 11.64
C GLN A 69 -15.56 -26.40 12.20
N GLU A 70 -16.13 -27.43 11.58
CA GLU A 70 -17.41 -28.02 12.01
C GLU A 70 -17.29 -28.87 13.29
N PHE A 71 -16.21 -29.64 13.43
CA PHE A 71 -16.08 -30.65 14.50
C PHE A 71 -15.10 -30.29 15.63
N ASP A 72 -14.07 -29.49 15.35
CA ASP A 72 -13.05 -29.08 16.34
C ASP A 72 -13.10 -27.56 16.67
N ASP A 73 -13.95 -26.77 16.01
CA ASP A 73 -14.02 -25.28 16.05
C ASP A 73 -12.66 -24.60 15.77
N LYS A 74 -11.85 -25.22 14.89
CA LYS A 74 -10.49 -24.78 14.54
C LYS A 74 -10.31 -24.67 13.03
N PHE A 75 -9.56 -23.68 12.57
CA PHE A 75 -9.21 -23.55 11.16
C PHE A 75 -7.82 -24.14 10.87
N ILE A 76 -7.54 -24.46 9.60
CA ILE A 76 -6.23 -24.91 9.13
C ILE A 76 -5.52 -23.76 8.42
N VAL A 77 -4.29 -23.48 8.84
CA VAL A 77 -3.39 -22.49 8.25
C VAL A 77 -2.26 -23.23 7.53
N ASP A 78 -2.22 -23.13 6.20
CA ASP A 78 -1.09 -23.63 5.41
C ASP A 78 -0.11 -22.49 5.08
N ASN A 79 1.10 -22.57 5.62
CA ASN A 79 2.18 -21.62 5.37
C ASN A 79 3.22 -22.17 4.35
N THR A 80 2.93 -23.29 3.68
CA THR A 80 3.91 -24.00 2.83
C THR A 80 3.80 -23.66 1.34
N ALA A 81 2.75 -22.93 0.94
CA ALA A 81 2.45 -22.54 -0.45
C ALA A 81 2.47 -23.72 -1.45
N ARG A 82 2.19 -24.94 -0.98
CA ARG A 82 2.19 -26.16 -1.79
C ARG A 82 1.01 -26.15 -2.77
N SER A 83 1.29 -26.51 -4.02
CA SER A 83 0.30 -26.71 -5.08
C SER A 83 0.70 -27.93 -5.92
N GLY A 84 -0.30 -28.68 -6.38
CA GLY A 84 -0.12 -29.93 -7.11
C GLY A 84 -1.22 -30.95 -6.81
N GLU A 85 -1.19 -32.09 -7.51
CA GLU A 85 -2.01 -33.27 -7.19
C GLU A 85 -1.45 -33.98 -5.95
N LEU A 86 -2.32 -34.51 -5.09
CA LEU A 86 -1.92 -35.32 -3.93
C LEU A 86 -1.08 -36.55 -4.32
N GLY A 87 -1.30 -37.12 -5.50
CA GLY A 87 -0.53 -38.26 -6.00
C GLY A 87 -0.79 -39.59 -5.26
N VAL A 88 -1.60 -39.58 -4.19
CA VAL A 88 -2.03 -40.72 -3.36
C VAL A 88 -3.55 -40.80 -3.29
N ASN A 89 -4.09 -42.03 -3.27
CA ASN A 89 -5.51 -42.29 -3.03
C ASN A 89 -5.71 -42.57 -1.53
N LEU A 90 -6.55 -41.76 -0.87
CA LEU A 90 -6.88 -41.92 0.55
C LEU A 90 -8.21 -42.69 0.71
N PRO A 91 -8.20 -43.88 1.34
CA PRO A 91 -9.42 -44.61 1.65
C PRO A 91 -10.27 -43.85 2.70
N PRO A 92 -11.55 -44.19 2.88
CA PRO A 92 -12.42 -43.55 3.87
C PRO A 92 -11.81 -43.64 5.27
N MET A 93 -11.45 -42.49 5.83
CA MET A 93 -10.84 -42.36 7.16
C MET A 93 -11.24 -41.03 7.81
N HIS A 94 -11.05 -40.90 9.12
CA HIS A 94 -11.37 -39.67 9.84
C HIS A 94 -10.54 -38.49 9.34
N TRP A 95 -11.14 -37.30 9.20
CA TRP A 95 -10.53 -36.10 8.61
C TRP A 95 -9.14 -35.74 9.20
N LYS A 96 -8.99 -35.80 10.53
CA LYS A 96 -7.72 -35.51 11.22
C LYS A 96 -6.62 -36.53 10.94
N ASP A 97 -7.00 -37.78 10.63
CA ASP A 97 -6.08 -38.85 10.27
C ASP A 97 -5.73 -38.79 8.77
N ALA A 98 -6.67 -38.36 7.92
CA ALA A 98 -6.40 -37.99 6.53
C ALA A 98 -5.42 -36.82 6.44
N LEU A 99 -5.62 -35.76 7.24
CA LEU A 99 -4.72 -34.61 7.34
C LEU A 99 -3.29 -35.06 7.67
N ARG A 100 -3.12 -35.81 8.77
CA ARG A 100 -1.81 -36.36 9.17
C ARG A 100 -1.19 -37.25 8.10
N TYR A 101 -2.00 -38.02 7.36
CA TYR A 101 -1.52 -38.86 6.26
C TYR A 101 -0.97 -38.02 5.09
N ILE A 102 -1.72 -36.99 4.66
CA ILE A 102 -1.32 -36.05 3.61
C ILE A 102 -0.03 -35.33 4.01
N LEU A 103 0.01 -34.75 5.20
CA LEU A 103 1.18 -34.01 5.70
C LEU A 103 2.41 -34.91 5.81
N ARG A 104 2.25 -36.15 6.27
CA ARG A 104 3.36 -37.11 6.30
C ARG A 104 3.85 -37.50 4.90
N PHE A 105 2.97 -37.62 3.92
CA PHE A 105 3.35 -37.90 2.53
C PHE A 105 4.13 -36.73 1.91
N GLU A 106 3.66 -35.51 2.15
CA GLU A 106 4.27 -34.25 1.66
C GLU A 106 5.53 -33.82 2.46
N ASN A 107 5.88 -34.56 3.52
CA ASN A 107 6.95 -34.26 4.48
C ASN A 107 6.77 -32.88 5.16
N LEU A 108 5.59 -32.67 5.75
CA LEU A 108 5.15 -31.49 6.47
C LEU A 108 4.80 -31.84 7.92
N GLN A 109 4.84 -30.85 8.82
CA GLN A 109 4.47 -30.98 10.23
C GLN A 109 3.15 -30.26 10.53
N LEU A 110 2.38 -30.83 11.47
CA LEU A 110 1.15 -30.25 12.00
C LEU A 110 1.41 -29.77 13.43
N THR A 111 1.25 -28.48 13.68
CA THR A 111 1.27 -27.89 15.03
C THR A 111 -0.16 -27.55 15.44
N GLU A 112 -0.60 -28.05 16.59
CA GLU A 112 -1.93 -27.74 17.15
C GLU A 112 -1.84 -26.57 18.13
N TYR A 113 -2.60 -25.51 17.85
CA TYR A 113 -2.82 -24.37 18.74
C TYR A 113 -4.22 -24.43 19.36
N GLU A 114 -4.55 -23.45 20.20
CA GLU A 114 -5.87 -23.34 20.84
C GLU A 114 -6.97 -23.11 19.79
N ASP A 115 -6.80 -22.14 18.89
CA ASP A 115 -7.82 -21.74 17.90
C ASP A 115 -7.62 -22.33 16.49
N PHE A 116 -6.45 -22.93 16.18
CA PHE A 116 -6.11 -23.37 14.82
C PHE A 116 -5.06 -24.48 14.74
N TYR A 117 -4.91 -25.03 13.53
CA TYR A 117 -3.86 -25.96 13.13
C TYR A 117 -2.90 -25.27 12.16
N GLU A 118 -1.60 -25.28 12.44
CA GLU A 118 -0.57 -24.79 11.52
C GLU A 118 0.08 -25.95 10.76
N ILE A 119 0.16 -25.83 9.44
CA ILE A 119 0.97 -26.68 8.58
C ILE A 119 2.28 -25.95 8.26
N SER A 120 3.40 -26.56 8.62
CA SER A 120 4.75 -26.00 8.43
C SER A 120 5.74 -27.05 7.91
N VAL A 121 6.87 -26.59 7.35
CA VAL A 121 7.95 -27.47 6.90
C VAL A 121 8.74 -27.96 8.12
N PRO A 122 9.04 -29.26 8.26
CA PRO A 122 9.82 -29.78 9.39
C PRO A 122 11.17 -29.06 9.51
N LYS A 123 11.44 -28.54 10.72
CA LYS A 123 12.80 -28.13 11.09
C LYS A 123 13.70 -29.35 11.05
N GLU A 124 14.70 -29.35 10.16
CA GLU A 124 15.80 -30.28 10.29
C GLU A 124 16.54 -29.97 11.59
N GLU A 125 16.32 -30.78 12.63
CA GLU A 125 17.22 -30.83 13.79
C GLU A 125 18.58 -31.39 13.34
N ALA A 126 19.39 -30.49 12.76
CA ALA A 126 20.79 -30.72 12.50
C ALA A 126 21.45 -31.10 13.83
N ASN A 127 21.69 -32.41 13.99
CA ASN A 127 22.37 -33.01 15.13
C ASN A 127 23.86 -32.64 15.09
N VAL A 128 24.16 -31.35 15.22
CA VAL A 128 25.51 -30.82 15.36
C VAL A 128 25.97 -31.15 16.77
N SER A 129 26.83 -32.16 16.84
CA SER A 129 27.53 -32.56 18.05
C SER A 129 28.14 -31.33 18.73
N LYS A 130 27.69 -31.03 19.96
CA LYS A 130 28.26 -29.97 20.80
C LYS A 130 29.71 -30.31 21.19
N GLN A 131 30.65 -29.99 20.32
CA GLN A 131 32.06 -29.89 20.68
C GLN A 131 32.40 -28.42 20.88
N ALA A 132 32.38 -28.00 22.14
CA ALA A 132 32.64 -26.62 22.52
C ALA A 132 34.07 -26.20 22.14
N ASN A 133 34.17 -25.18 21.29
CA ASN A 133 35.33 -24.30 21.19
C ASN A 133 34.81 -22.86 21.19
N ALA A 134 35.14 -22.11 22.23
CA ALA A 134 34.70 -20.73 22.39
C ALA A 134 35.69 -19.77 21.72
N THR A 135 35.28 -19.15 20.61
CA THR A 135 35.74 -17.81 20.23
C THR A 135 34.58 -17.12 19.51
N GLY A 136 34.19 -15.93 19.96
CA GLY A 136 32.93 -15.33 19.55
C GLY A 136 32.93 -14.76 18.13
N VAL A 137 31.86 -15.09 17.40
CA VAL A 137 31.22 -14.27 16.35
C VAL A 137 29.71 -14.35 16.64
N GLY A 138 28.95 -13.32 16.30
CA GLY A 138 27.58 -13.12 16.78
C GLY A 138 26.62 -14.27 16.48
N GLN A 139 25.63 -14.45 17.36
CA GLN A 139 24.41 -15.18 17.03
C GLN A 139 23.66 -14.37 15.97
N GLN A 140 23.83 -14.74 14.71
CA GLN A 140 22.86 -14.38 13.69
C GLN A 140 21.63 -15.27 13.95
N SER A 141 20.74 -14.77 14.80
CA SER A 141 19.45 -15.39 15.03
C SER A 141 18.69 -15.34 13.71
N GLU A 142 18.41 -16.49 13.09
CA GLU A 142 17.45 -16.56 12.00
C GLU A 142 16.08 -16.22 12.58
N ILE A 143 15.66 -14.96 12.40
CA ILE A 143 14.33 -14.48 12.79
C ILE A 143 13.34 -15.11 11.83
N LEU A 144 12.74 -16.23 12.26
CA LEU A 144 11.69 -16.91 11.52
C LEU A 144 10.45 -16.01 11.47
N ALA A 145 10.10 -15.52 10.28
CA ALA A 145 8.91 -14.71 10.08
C ALA A 145 7.64 -15.53 10.37
N THR A 146 6.83 -15.05 11.31
CA THR A 146 5.52 -15.60 11.70
C THR A 146 4.39 -14.66 11.26
N THR A 147 3.14 -15.11 11.32
CA THR A 147 1.96 -14.28 10.97
C THR A 147 1.73 -13.06 11.88
N ASP A 148 2.35 -13.05 13.06
CA ASP A 148 2.37 -11.94 14.02
C ASP A 148 3.60 -11.01 13.84
N THR A 149 4.48 -11.32 12.88
CA THR A 149 5.68 -10.49 12.60
C THR A 149 5.26 -9.12 12.07
N ARG A 150 5.88 -8.07 12.62
CA ARG A 150 5.60 -6.67 12.28
C ARG A 150 6.54 -6.22 11.17
N GLU A 151 5.99 -5.45 10.23
CA GLU A 151 6.74 -4.76 9.18
C GLU A 151 6.69 -3.25 9.43
N VAL A 152 7.75 -2.55 9.06
CA VAL A 152 7.80 -1.09 8.98
C VAL A 152 7.98 -0.69 7.52
N ARG A 153 7.21 0.28 7.04
CA ARG A 153 7.47 1.00 5.79
C ARG A 153 8.31 2.23 6.12
N ILE A 154 9.44 2.37 5.42
CA ILE A 154 10.33 3.52 5.53
C ILE A 154 10.30 4.26 4.19
N ASN A 155 9.96 5.54 4.22
CA ASN A 155 10.04 6.44 3.06
C ASN A 155 11.13 7.46 3.34
N ALA A 156 12.12 7.60 2.45
CA ALA A 156 13.09 8.69 2.52
C ALA A 156 12.89 9.65 1.34
N THR A 157 12.98 10.97 1.58
CA THR A 157 12.94 11.99 0.53
C THR A 157 14.25 12.77 0.52
N PHE A 158 14.92 12.78 -0.62
CA PHE A 158 16.16 13.51 -0.86
C PHE A 158 15.86 14.78 -1.65
N PHE A 159 16.03 15.95 -1.04
CA PHE A 159 15.78 17.25 -1.66
C PHE A 159 17.07 18.07 -1.75
N GLU A 160 17.38 18.65 -2.91
CA GLU A 160 18.51 19.58 -3.08
C GLU A 160 18.01 20.97 -3.48
N GLY A 161 18.29 21.97 -2.65
CA GLY A 161 17.89 23.36 -2.88
C GLY A 161 19.03 24.37 -2.70
N ASN A 162 18.77 25.60 -3.13
CA ASN A 162 19.69 26.72 -2.92
C ASN A 162 19.57 27.22 -1.48
N LYS A 163 20.63 27.04 -0.70
CA LYS A 163 20.66 27.36 0.73
C LYS A 163 20.24 28.79 1.04
N ARG A 164 20.71 29.77 0.27
CA ARG A 164 20.40 31.18 0.51
C ARG A 164 18.94 31.50 0.22
N ALA A 165 18.40 30.94 -0.86
CA ALA A 165 17.00 31.14 -1.21
C ALA A 165 16.07 30.53 -0.16
N LEU A 166 16.38 29.31 0.34
CA LEU A 166 15.63 28.68 1.45
C LEU A 166 15.73 29.49 2.76
N GLN A 167 16.91 30.03 3.07
CA GLN A 167 17.12 30.88 4.26
C GLN A 167 16.42 32.25 4.14
N GLU A 168 16.39 32.85 2.95
CA GLU A 168 15.68 34.12 2.68
C GLU A 168 14.16 33.98 2.82
N ILE A 169 13.62 32.77 2.60
CA ILE A 169 12.20 32.43 2.80
C ILE A 169 11.88 32.12 4.29
N GLY A 170 12.89 31.86 5.13
CA GLY A 170 12.72 31.65 6.57
C GLY A 170 12.32 30.21 6.96
N ILE A 171 12.70 29.22 6.14
CA ILE A 171 12.46 27.80 6.44
C ILE A 171 13.53 27.32 7.42
N ASP A 172 13.12 26.84 8.59
CA ASP A 172 14.00 26.24 9.59
C ASP A 172 13.74 24.74 9.69
N TRP A 173 14.61 23.96 9.06
CA TRP A 173 14.52 22.50 9.08
C TRP A 173 14.68 21.88 10.47
N SER A 174 15.22 22.63 11.46
CA SER A 174 15.31 22.15 12.84
C SER A 174 13.97 22.13 13.58
N THR A 175 12.92 22.75 13.04
CA THR A 175 11.54 22.63 13.58
C THR A 175 10.79 21.41 13.05
N LEU A 176 11.43 20.51 12.29
CA LEU A 176 10.89 19.17 11.94
C LEU A 176 11.02 18.16 13.10
N THR A 177 10.75 18.62 14.32
CA THR A 177 10.70 17.82 15.54
C THR A 177 9.46 18.24 16.33
N SER A 178 8.74 17.27 16.88
CA SER A 178 7.35 17.39 17.38
C SER A 178 7.12 18.23 18.65
N ASP A 179 8.09 19.06 19.07
CA ASP A 179 7.90 20.09 20.11
C ASP A 179 7.11 21.28 19.55
N ILE A 180 5.78 21.15 19.58
CA ILE A 180 4.85 22.29 19.42
C ILE A 180 5.15 23.29 20.54
N PRO A 181 5.56 24.54 20.26
CA PRO A 181 5.80 25.53 21.30
C PRO A 181 4.49 25.81 22.07
N GLU A 182 4.54 25.73 23.40
CA GLU A 182 3.36 25.72 24.30
C GLU A 182 2.39 26.91 24.14
N ASN A 183 2.81 28.00 23.47
CA ASN A 183 2.06 29.24 23.27
C ASN A 183 1.54 29.45 21.84
N LEU A 184 1.05 28.43 21.15
CA LEU A 184 0.35 28.61 19.86
C LEU A 184 -0.91 29.51 20.00
N SER A 185 -1.49 29.60 21.21
CA SER A 185 -2.60 30.51 21.54
C SER A 185 -2.22 32.00 21.55
N GLU A 186 -0.95 32.35 21.80
CA GLU A 186 -0.43 33.72 21.77
C GLU A 186 -0.18 34.20 20.32
N PHE A 187 -0.01 33.26 19.38
CA PHE A 187 0.13 33.54 17.96
C PHE A 187 -1.21 33.66 17.21
N VAL A 188 -2.26 32.99 17.71
CA VAL A 188 -3.61 32.98 17.09
C VAL A 188 -4.58 34.01 17.72
N SER A 189 -4.24 34.64 18.84
CA SER A 189 -5.10 35.64 19.51
C SER A 189 -5.13 37.03 18.84
N GLY A 190 -5.37 37.08 17.53
CA GLY A 190 -5.77 38.27 16.77
C GLY A 190 -7.28 38.41 16.71
N GLU A 191 -7.89 38.94 17.80
CA GLU A 191 -9.29 39.37 17.96
C GLU A 191 -10.32 38.87 16.92
N GLY A 192 -10.80 37.63 17.11
CA GLY A 192 -11.87 37.03 16.33
C GLY A 192 -12.14 35.61 16.81
N GLY A 193 -13.05 35.45 17.78
CA GLY A 193 -13.32 34.15 18.39
C GLY A 193 -14.30 33.32 17.58
N GLU A 194 -13.88 32.13 17.15
CA GLU A 194 -14.73 30.95 17.00
C GLU A 194 -13.88 29.66 17.13
N THR A 195 -14.53 28.53 17.35
CA THR A 195 -13.92 27.35 17.99
C THR A 195 -12.98 26.54 17.10
N VAL A 196 -11.79 26.21 17.61
CA VAL A 196 -10.89 25.21 16.99
C VAL A 196 -11.52 23.82 17.05
N PRO A 197 -11.74 23.13 15.92
CA PRO A 197 -12.21 21.74 15.92
C PRO A 197 -11.07 20.80 16.32
N SER A 198 -11.37 19.87 17.23
CA SER A 198 -10.47 18.76 17.58
C SER A 198 -10.48 17.71 16.46
N SER A 199 -9.62 17.88 15.46
CA SER A 199 -9.34 16.85 14.45
C SER A 199 -8.08 16.07 14.83
N THR A 200 -8.17 14.75 14.79
CA THR A 200 -7.01 13.86 14.78
C THR A 200 -6.29 14.04 13.45
N LEU A 201 -5.13 14.68 13.46
CA LEU A 201 -4.35 14.96 12.25
C LEU A 201 -3.50 13.75 11.89
N ASN A 202 -3.61 13.31 10.63
CA ASN A 202 -2.96 12.11 10.10
C ASN A 202 -1.89 12.44 9.03
N ASP A 203 -1.53 13.73 8.92
CA ASP A 203 -0.63 14.27 7.90
C ASP A 203 0.51 15.11 8.51
N GLN A 204 1.60 15.19 7.76
CA GLN A 204 2.91 15.71 8.12
C GLN A 204 2.98 17.24 7.95
N PHE A 205 3.69 17.98 8.82
CA PHE A 205 3.71 19.46 8.77
C PHE A 205 5.10 20.10 8.94
N VAL A 206 5.31 21.24 8.27
CA VAL A 206 6.51 22.11 8.43
C VAL A 206 6.10 23.52 8.87
N ALA A 207 6.76 24.06 9.89
CA ALA A 207 6.57 25.45 10.33
C ALA A 207 7.45 26.42 9.52
N VAL A 208 6.85 27.48 8.97
CA VAL A 208 7.57 28.54 8.23
C VAL A 208 7.64 29.81 9.10
N ASN A 209 8.84 30.19 9.52
CA ASN A 209 9.03 31.24 10.51
C ASN A 209 9.21 32.62 9.84
N SER A 210 8.10 33.26 9.45
CA SER A 210 8.10 34.49 8.63
C SER A 210 8.68 35.75 9.31
N PHE A 211 9.04 35.68 10.60
CA PHE A 211 9.40 36.85 11.41
C PHE A 211 10.71 37.59 11.04
N ASN A 212 11.52 37.08 10.11
CA ASN A 212 12.70 37.79 9.58
C ASN A 212 12.82 37.78 8.03
N ALA A 213 11.89 37.14 7.32
CA ALA A 213 11.91 37.06 5.86
C ALA A 213 11.27 38.31 5.24
N SER A 214 12.07 39.29 4.80
CA SER A 214 11.56 40.54 4.20
C SER A 214 10.96 40.38 2.79
N SER A 215 10.96 39.17 2.23
CA SER A 215 10.35 38.83 0.95
C SER A 215 10.03 37.34 0.84
N VAL A 216 8.91 36.91 1.43
CA VAL A 216 8.29 35.62 1.07
C VAL A 216 7.71 35.75 -0.36
N SER A 217 7.97 34.76 -1.21
CA SER A 217 7.39 34.69 -2.57
C SER A 217 5.87 34.71 -2.49
N GLN A 218 5.18 35.38 -3.44
CA GLN A 218 3.70 35.33 -3.49
C GLN A 218 3.19 33.91 -3.72
N ASN A 219 3.96 33.04 -4.38
CA ASN A 219 3.58 31.65 -4.61
C ASN A 219 3.76 30.81 -3.34
N ALA A 220 4.87 30.99 -2.61
CA ALA A 220 5.08 30.38 -1.29
C ALA A 220 4.05 30.86 -0.26
N PHE A 221 3.66 32.14 -0.31
CA PHE A 221 2.59 32.69 0.53
C PHE A 221 1.21 32.14 0.12
N ASN A 222 0.91 32.03 -1.17
CA ASN A 222 -0.35 31.42 -1.64
C ASN A 222 -0.42 29.92 -1.32
N ALA A 223 0.69 29.18 -1.39
CA ALA A 223 0.75 27.78 -0.93
C ALA A 223 0.54 27.65 0.59
N MET A 224 0.88 28.67 1.37
CA MET A 224 0.60 28.74 2.81
C MET A 224 -0.85 29.19 3.11
N VAL A 225 -1.53 29.86 2.19
CA VAL A 225 -2.85 30.49 2.41
C VAL A 225 -4.01 29.72 1.75
N ASN A 226 -3.81 29.08 0.60
CA ASN A 226 -4.86 28.32 -0.10
C ASN A 226 -5.24 26.99 0.59
N PHE A 227 -4.42 26.47 1.52
CA PHE A 227 -4.75 25.28 2.31
C PHE A 227 -5.60 25.60 3.57
N GLY A 228 -6.20 26.80 3.64
CA GLY A 228 -6.88 27.37 4.82
C GLY A 228 -8.14 26.66 5.33
N GLU A 229 -8.42 25.42 4.91
CA GLU A 229 -9.55 24.60 5.38
C GLU A 229 -9.10 23.34 6.15
N PHE A 230 -7.81 22.96 6.08
CA PHE A 230 -7.24 21.76 6.75
C PHE A 230 -6.14 22.08 7.77
N GLY A 231 -6.38 23.04 8.64
CA GLY A 231 -5.55 23.29 9.84
C GLY A 231 -4.19 23.98 9.59
N PRO A 232 -3.42 24.26 10.66
CA PRO A 232 -2.20 25.06 10.57
C PRO A 232 -0.95 24.22 10.25
N GLY A 233 -0.75 23.88 8.98
CA GLY A 233 0.54 23.38 8.50
C GLY A 233 0.55 23.02 7.01
N ILE A 234 1.75 22.94 6.44
CA ILE A 234 1.98 22.58 5.02
C ILE A 234 2.60 21.17 4.97
N SER A 235 2.08 20.28 4.12
CA SER A 235 2.67 18.96 3.91
C SER A 235 4.03 19.06 3.23
N VAL A 236 4.97 18.18 3.60
CA VAL A 236 6.36 18.25 3.09
C VAL A 236 6.40 18.09 1.58
N GLN A 237 5.56 17.22 1.01
CA GLN A 237 5.43 17.06 -0.44
C GLN A 237 4.91 18.35 -1.11
N ALA A 238 3.85 18.98 -0.58
CA ALA A 238 3.35 20.24 -1.14
C ALA A 238 4.40 21.37 -1.04
N LEU A 239 5.15 21.42 0.06
CA LEU A 239 6.26 22.36 0.25
C LEU A 239 7.37 22.13 -0.78
N PHE A 240 7.77 20.88 -1.03
CA PHE A 240 8.76 20.56 -2.06
C PHE A 240 8.26 20.88 -3.47
N SER A 241 7.00 20.59 -3.81
CA SER A 241 6.41 20.97 -5.10
C SER A 241 6.36 22.50 -5.28
N ALA A 242 6.08 23.27 -4.22
CA ALA A 242 6.17 24.73 -4.26
C ALA A 242 7.61 25.22 -4.48
N PHE A 243 8.61 24.58 -3.87
CA PHE A 243 10.03 24.91 -4.10
C PHE A 243 10.52 24.54 -5.50
N GLU A 244 9.97 23.48 -6.11
CA GLU A 244 10.21 23.15 -7.51
C GLU A 244 9.58 24.17 -8.46
N ALA A 245 8.33 24.58 -8.20
CA ALA A 245 7.62 25.59 -8.98
C ALA A 245 8.32 26.97 -8.95
N ASP A 246 8.82 27.39 -7.79
CA ASP A 246 9.60 28.62 -7.63
C ASP A 246 11.10 28.45 -8.01
N ASN A 247 11.52 27.26 -8.48
CA ASN A 247 12.90 26.93 -8.87
C ASN A 247 13.95 27.19 -7.76
N LEU A 248 13.54 26.95 -6.51
CA LEU A 248 14.33 27.10 -5.28
C LEU A 248 15.13 25.82 -4.96
N GLY A 249 14.65 24.67 -5.45
CA GLY A 249 15.29 23.37 -5.31
C GLY A 249 14.55 22.29 -6.11
N LYS A 250 14.90 21.03 -5.86
CA LYS A 250 14.23 19.87 -6.45
C LYS A 250 14.34 18.61 -5.59
N VAL A 251 13.33 17.77 -5.67
CA VAL A 251 13.40 16.38 -5.21
C VAL A 251 14.30 15.59 -6.16
N LEU A 252 15.16 14.77 -5.57
CA LEU A 252 16.17 13.98 -6.28
C LEU A 252 15.74 12.52 -6.42
N ALA A 253 15.18 11.98 -5.34
CA ALA A 253 14.68 10.62 -5.23
C ALA A 253 13.84 10.48 -3.96
N THR A 254 12.83 9.60 -4.03
CA THR A 254 11.99 9.23 -2.89
C THR A 254 11.95 7.71 -2.73
N PRO A 255 13.07 7.05 -2.34
CA PRO A 255 13.06 5.60 -2.13
C PRO A 255 12.12 5.21 -0.97
N SER A 256 11.34 4.16 -1.19
CA SER A 256 10.45 3.54 -0.21
C SER A 256 10.78 2.05 -0.10
N ILE A 257 10.89 1.55 1.13
CA ILE A 257 11.19 0.14 1.42
C ILE A 257 10.33 -0.34 2.59
N LYS A 258 9.85 -1.59 2.52
CA LYS A 258 9.24 -2.28 3.66
C LYS A 258 10.23 -3.29 4.22
N VAL A 259 10.41 -3.27 5.53
CA VAL A 259 11.42 -4.06 6.23
C VAL A 259 10.79 -4.70 7.47
N VAL A 260 11.14 -5.95 7.72
CA VAL A 260 10.71 -6.69 8.92
C VAL A 260 11.43 -6.17 10.16
N ASP A 261 10.72 -6.14 11.29
CA ASP A 261 11.30 -5.78 12.60
C ASP A 261 12.59 -6.56 12.91
N GLY A 262 13.68 -5.83 13.21
CA GLY A 262 15.00 -6.37 13.50
C GLY A 262 15.80 -6.87 12.29
N GLN A 263 15.33 -6.67 11.06
CA GLN A 263 16.06 -7.03 9.83
C GLN A 263 16.62 -5.79 9.11
N GLU A 264 17.74 -5.95 8.41
CA GLU A 264 18.31 -4.91 7.55
C GLU A 264 17.63 -4.95 6.17
N GLY A 265 17.18 -3.80 5.70
CA GLY A 265 16.70 -3.59 4.33
C GLY A 265 17.56 -2.57 3.59
N ASN A 266 17.88 -2.85 2.33
CA ASN A 266 18.62 -1.93 1.46
C ASN A 266 17.83 -1.67 0.17
N ILE A 267 17.79 -0.41 -0.26
CA ILE A 267 17.28 0.01 -1.57
C ILE A 267 18.26 0.97 -2.24
N GLN A 268 18.56 0.71 -3.52
CA GLN A 268 19.40 1.54 -4.38
C GLN A 268 18.59 2.01 -5.60
N VAL A 269 18.60 3.32 -5.84
CA VAL A 269 18.07 3.97 -7.05
C VAL A 269 19.23 4.62 -7.78
N GLY A 270 19.78 3.93 -8.78
CA GLY A 270 20.92 4.43 -9.56
C GLY A 270 21.58 3.36 -10.44
N GLN A 271 22.91 3.36 -10.48
CA GLN A 271 23.71 2.51 -11.36
C GLN A 271 25.02 2.06 -10.69
N ASP A 272 25.46 0.84 -10.99
CA ASP A 272 26.76 0.32 -10.53
C ASP A 272 27.85 0.65 -11.55
N PHE A 273 28.90 1.35 -11.11
CA PHE A 273 30.02 1.68 -11.96
C PHE A 273 31.14 0.65 -11.83
N SER A 274 31.55 0.04 -12.96
CA SER A 274 32.64 -0.93 -12.99
C SER A 274 34.01 -0.24 -13.12
N ILE A 275 34.85 -0.38 -12.10
CA ILE A 275 36.23 0.12 -12.07
C ILE A 275 37.18 -1.04 -12.34
N LYS A 276 37.89 -1.00 -13.47
CA LYS A 276 38.92 -1.99 -13.83
C LYS A 276 40.16 -1.81 -12.94
N GLN A 277 40.39 -2.76 -12.06
CA GLN A 277 41.55 -2.82 -11.18
C GLN A 277 42.48 -3.98 -11.59
N ARG A 278 43.71 -3.99 -11.06
CA ARG A 278 44.60 -5.15 -11.16
C ARG A 278 44.73 -5.83 -9.82
N ASP A 279 44.56 -7.14 -9.79
CA ASP A 279 44.83 -7.93 -8.60
C ASP A 279 46.34 -8.06 -8.32
N ILE A 280 46.70 -8.69 -7.20
CA ILE A 280 48.09 -8.89 -6.78
C ILE A 280 48.86 -9.82 -7.76
N ALA A 281 48.15 -10.63 -8.55
CA ALA A 281 48.71 -11.50 -9.59
C ALA A 281 48.81 -10.81 -10.97
N GLY A 282 48.31 -9.57 -11.11
CA GLY A 282 48.34 -8.78 -12.34
C GLY A 282 47.14 -8.98 -13.28
N ASN A 283 46.17 -9.82 -12.91
CA ASN A 283 44.92 -10.01 -13.66
C ASN A 283 44.09 -8.74 -13.61
N VAL A 284 43.29 -8.49 -14.65
CA VAL A 284 42.32 -7.38 -14.65
C VAL A 284 41.01 -7.90 -14.03
N THR A 285 40.58 -7.26 -12.95
CA THR A 285 39.35 -7.56 -12.22
C THR A 285 38.44 -6.34 -12.26
N ASP A 286 37.14 -6.58 -12.44
CA ASP A 286 36.12 -5.54 -12.40
C ASP A 286 35.62 -5.37 -10.96
N ASN A 287 35.82 -4.18 -10.38
CA ASN A 287 35.29 -3.82 -9.06
C ASN A 287 34.08 -2.90 -9.24
N PHE A 288 32.90 -3.34 -8.80
CA PHE A 288 31.67 -2.56 -8.91
C PHE A 288 31.54 -1.60 -7.73
N VAL A 289 31.20 -0.35 -8.02
CA VAL A 289 30.88 0.68 -7.02
C VAL A 289 29.47 1.16 -7.30
N SER A 290 28.54 0.82 -6.41
CA SER A 290 27.16 1.28 -6.46
C SER A 290 27.10 2.79 -6.33
N THR A 291 26.31 3.43 -7.20
CA THR A 291 26.08 4.87 -7.16
C THR A 291 24.62 5.21 -7.39
N GLY A 292 24.17 6.34 -6.84
CA GLY A 292 22.78 6.81 -6.92
C GLY A 292 22.29 7.28 -5.56
N THR A 293 21.00 7.12 -5.30
CA THR A 293 20.43 7.27 -3.96
C THR A 293 20.34 5.88 -3.33
N ILE A 294 21.02 5.67 -2.20
CA ILE A 294 21.06 4.40 -1.47
C ILE A 294 20.54 4.66 -0.05
N LEU A 295 19.67 3.77 0.41
CA LEU A 295 19.06 3.80 1.73
C LEU A 295 19.18 2.40 2.33
N THR A 296 19.98 2.25 3.39
CA THR A 296 20.05 1.05 4.22
C THR A 296 19.42 1.36 5.57
N VAL A 297 18.50 0.52 6.03
CA VAL A 297 17.72 0.76 7.24
C VAL A 297 17.53 -0.53 8.04
N THR A 298 17.55 -0.40 9.37
CA THR A 298 17.24 -1.50 10.30
C THR A 298 16.23 -0.99 11.34
N PRO A 299 14.92 -1.21 11.14
CA PRO A 299 13.90 -0.87 12.14
C PRO A 299 13.94 -1.84 13.31
N ASN A 300 13.66 -1.34 14.51
CA ASN A 300 13.46 -2.09 15.74
C ASN A 300 12.24 -1.51 16.45
N ILE A 301 11.17 -2.30 16.61
CA ILE A 301 9.90 -1.81 17.14
C ILE A 301 9.85 -1.99 18.66
N ILE A 302 9.74 -0.86 19.37
CA ILE A 302 9.69 -0.79 20.83
C ILE A 302 8.26 -0.47 21.25
N THR A 303 7.61 -1.37 21.98
CA THR A 303 6.24 -1.14 22.49
C THR A 303 6.28 -0.79 23.97
N GLN A 304 5.67 0.33 24.36
CA GLN A 304 5.61 0.81 25.74
C GLN A 304 4.18 1.20 26.11
N GLY A 305 3.50 0.33 26.86
CA GLY A 305 2.06 0.47 27.09
C GLY A 305 1.31 0.25 25.77
N ASP A 306 0.38 1.16 25.46
CA ASP A 306 -0.42 1.12 24.23
C ASP A 306 0.27 1.84 23.04
N THR A 307 1.44 2.45 23.25
CA THR A 307 2.19 3.20 22.22
C THR A 307 3.34 2.37 21.65
N SER A 308 3.47 2.36 20.32
CA SER A 308 4.60 1.77 19.60
C SER A 308 5.53 2.86 19.08
N PHE A 309 6.83 2.66 19.27
CA PHE A 309 7.90 3.49 18.73
C PHE A 309 8.76 2.64 17.79
N ILE A 310 9.30 3.26 16.76
CA ILE A 310 10.23 2.69 15.80
C ILE A 310 11.60 3.30 16.10
N TYR A 311 12.51 2.52 16.66
CA TYR A 311 13.92 2.85 16.66
C TYR A 311 14.50 2.43 15.30
N LEU A 312 15.15 3.36 14.60
CA LEU A 312 15.54 3.18 13.21
C LEU A 312 17.02 3.53 13.04
N ASP A 313 17.86 2.52 12.82
CA ASP A 313 19.23 2.74 12.37
C ASP A 313 19.20 3.02 10.85
N LEU A 314 19.89 4.09 10.43
CA LEU A 314 19.83 4.65 9.08
C LEU A 314 21.24 4.89 8.53
N GLU A 315 21.49 4.38 7.32
CA GLU A 315 22.60 4.80 6.46
C GLU A 315 22.01 5.31 5.15
N VAL A 316 22.16 6.62 4.93
CA VAL A 316 21.67 7.30 3.73
C VAL A 316 22.84 7.81 2.91
N GLU A 317 22.90 7.38 1.65
CA GLU A 317 23.91 7.80 0.69
C GLU A 317 23.26 8.43 -0.54
N ARG A 318 23.87 9.51 -1.03
CA ARG A 318 23.71 10.01 -2.39
C ARG A 318 25.09 10.08 -3.05
N SER A 319 25.27 9.37 -4.16
CA SER A 319 26.51 9.38 -4.92
C SER A 319 26.35 9.47 -6.43
N THR A 320 27.37 10.01 -7.09
CA THR A 320 27.41 10.20 -8.55
C THR A 320 28.80 9.86 -9.09
N ALA A 321 28.84 8.97 -10.09
CA ALA A 321 30.07 8.66 -10.83
C ALA A 321 30.31 9.67 -11.97
N GLN A 322 31.52 10.23 -12.01
CA GLN A 322 32.03 11.06 -13.09
C GLN A 322 33.21 10.32 -13.76
N PRO A 323 33.01 9.71 -14.93
CA PRO A 323 34.10 9.05 -15.66
C PRO A 323 35.03 10.11 -16.28
N ASP A 324 36.27 10.17 -15.82
CA ASP A 324 37.35 10.97 -16.42
C ASP A 324 38.37 10.07 -17.15
N VAL A 325 39.13 10.66 -18.06
CA VAL A 325 40.06 9.99 -18.99
C VAL A 325 41.19 9.24 -18.25
N VAL A 326 41.47 9.62 -17.01
CA VAL A 326 42.54 9.04 -16.17
C VAL A 326 41.99 8.14 -15.06
N SER A 327 40.84 8.48 -14.45
CA SER A 327 40.23 7.74 -13.34
C SER A 327 38.78 8.14 -13.11
N THR A 328 37.88 7.20 -12.83
CA THR A 328 36.52 7.55 -12.39
C THR A 328 36.55 8.19 -11.01
N ILE A 329 35.92 9.36 -10.87
CA ILE A 329 35.69 10.02 -9.58
C ILE A 329 34.26 9.69 -9.14
N VAL A 330 34.08 9.21 -7.92
CA VAL A 330 32.74 9.04 -7.32
C VAL A 330 32.58 10.11 -6.24
N ASN A 331 31.66 11.04 -6.46
CA ASN A 331 31.27 12.02 -5.45
C ASN A 331 30.22 11.36 -4.55
N LYS A 332 30.47 11.22 -3.25
CA LYS A 332 29.56 10.59 -2.27
C LYS A 332 29.22 11.58 -1.16
N GLN A 333 27.93 11.68 -0.83
CA GLN A 333 27.35 12.37 0.32
C GLN A 333 26.68 11.29 1.16
N GLU A 334 27.05 11.17 2.43
CA GLU A 334 26.65 10.04 3.28
C GLU A 334 26.38 10.53 4.70
N ALA A 335 25.36 9.94 5.34
CA ALA A 335 25.12 10.10 6.76
C ALA A 335 24.65 8.76 7.37
N THR A 336 25.28 8.40 8.49
CA THR A 336 24.87 7.25 9.32
C THR A 336 24.40 7.79 10.66
N THR A 337 23.18 7.45 11.06
CA THR A 337 22.57 7.94 12.32
C THR A 337 21.48 6.99 12.78
N SER A 338 20.91 7.24 13.94
CA SER A 338 19.77 6.50 14.47
C SER A 338 18.69 7.48 14.92
N ALA A 339 17.43 7.17 14.62
CA ALA A 339 16.26 7.97 15.00
C ALA A 339 15.29 7.14 15.85
N ILE A 340 14.44 7.82 16.62
CA ILE A 340 13.26 7.22 17.25
C ILE A 340 12.06 8.00 16.73
N LEU A 341 11.08 7.26 16.21
CA LEU A 341 9.88 7.79 15.56
C LEU A 341 8.64 7.10 16.14
N MET A 342 7.53 7.82 16.24
CA MET A 342 6.20 7.23 16.41
C MET A 342 5.66 6.70 15.07
N ASP A 343 4.50 6.04 15.10
CA ASP A 343 3.83 5.58 13.87
C ASP A 343 3.46 6.76 12.95
N GLY A 344 3.88 6.68 11.69
CA GLY A 344 3.72 7.73 10.68
C GLY A 344 4.63 8.95 10.85
N GLU A 345 5.39 9.03 11.97
CA GLU A 345 6.24 10.18 12.26
C GLU A 345 7.41 10.29 11.26
N SER A 346 7.85 11.53 11.06
CA SER A 346 8.95 11.85 10.16
C SER A 346 9.95 12.77 10.84
N THR A 347 11.22 12.63 10.48
CA THR A 347 12.29 13.47 10.98
C THR A 347 13.28 13.83 9.87
N TYR A 348 13.98 14.94 10.03
CA TYR A 348 15.13 15.24 9.18
C TYR A 348 16.36 14.48 9.72
N VAL A 349 17.02 13.75 8.84
CA VAL A 349 18.09 12.79 9.18
C VAL A 349 19.46 13.40 8.91
N ALA A 350 19.57 14.19 7.85
CA ALA A 350 20.79 14.94 7.53
C ALA A 350 20.52 16.19 6.69
N GLY A 351 21.33 17.23 6.92
CA GLY A 351 21.46 18.40 6.06
C GLY A 351 22.92 18.59 5.66
N LEU A 352 23.26 18.35 4.39
CA LEU A 352 24.62 18.45 3.86
C LEU A 352 24.71 19.60 2.85
N TYR A 353 25.37 20.69 3.21
CA TYR A 353 25.59 21.82 2.31
C TYR A 353 26.96 21.77 1.62
N ARG A 354 26.98 22.19 0.35
CA ARG A 354 28.17 22.36 -0.49
C ARG A 354 28.23 23.80 -0.98
N THR A 355 29.34 24.48 -0.70
CA THR A 355 29.65 25.81 -1.22
C THR A 355 30.67 25.69 -2.35
N GLU A 356 30.36 26.27 -3.50
CA GLU A 356 31.23 26.36 -4.66
C GLU A 356 31.48 27.84 -5.00
N GLU A 357 32.72 28.30 -4.82
CA GLU A 357 33.15 29.67 -5.14
C GLU A 357 33.89 29.68 -6.48
N THR A 358 33.28 30.31 -7.49
CA THR A 358 33.88 30.50 -8.81
C THR A 358 34.29 31.95 -9.00
N SER A 359 35.59 32.24 -8.92
CA SER A 359 36.13 33.59 -9.17
C SER A 359 36.66 33.74 -10.61
N VAL A 360 35.94 34.51 -11.45
CA VAL A 360 36.29 34.77 -12.85
C VAL A 360 36.68 36.23 -13.04
N ARG A 361 37.93 36.49 -13.45
CA ARG A 361 38.40 37.83 -13.80
C ARG A 361 37.99 38.22 -15.23
N ARG A 362 36.88 38.93 -15.37
CA ARG A 362 36.35 39.47 -16.64
C ARG A 362 36.96 40.86 -16.93
N GLY A 363 37.12 41.22 -18.20
CA GLY A 363 37.75 42.48 -18.60
C GLY A 363 38.27 42.47 -20.04
N VAL A 364 38.96 43.53 -20.44
CA VAL A 364 39.57 43.62 -21.77
C VAL A 364 40.72 42.60 -21.89
N PRO A 365 40.72 41.70 -22.89
CA PRO A 365 41.80 40.73 -23.09
C PRO A 365 43.18 41.41 -23.13
N ILE A 366 44.21 40.70 -22.63
CA ILE A 366 45.58 41.20 -22.44
C ILE A 366 45.69 42.29 -21.34
N LEU A 367 44.85 43.34 -21.37
CA LEU A 367 44.94 44.45 -20.41
C LEU A 367 44.51 44.07 -18.99
N LYS A 368 43.50 43.19 -18.83
CA LYS A 368 43.02 42.72 -17.52
C LYS A 368 44.04 41.88 -16.73
N ASP A 369 45.03 41.33 -17.44
CA ASP A 369 46.05 40.40 -16.95
C ASP A 369 47.46 41.06 -16.85
N LEU A 370 47.53 42.39 -17.01
CA LEU A 370 48.80 43.13 -16.92
C LEU A 370 49.46 43.01 -15.53
N PRO A 371 50.80 42.93 -15.46
CA PRO A 371 51.53 42.94 -14.19
C PRO A 371 51.28 44.19 -13.34
N GLY A 372 51.23 44.03 -12.02
CA GLY A 372 50.90 45.11 -11.09
C GLY A 372 51.83 46.34 -11.12
N TRP A 373 53.07 46.19 -11.60
CA TRP A 373 54.01 47.30 -11.78
C TRP A 373 53.64 48.25 -12.93
N PHE A 374 52.71 47.87 -13.81
CA PHE A 374 52.21 48.71 -14.90
C PHE A 374 51.07 49.63 -14.41
N PHE A 375 51.40 50.52 -13.45
CA PHE A 375 50.53 51.59 -12.91
C PHE A 375 49.12 51.13 -12.44
N GLY A 376 48.96 49.87 -12.04
CA GLY A 376 47.66 49.33 -11.61
C GLY A 376 46.61 49.20 -12.72
N LEU A 377 46.97 49.36 -14.01
CA LEU A 377 46.01 49.30 -15.13
C LEU A 377 45.15 48.02 -15.13
N ARG A 378 45.69 46.90 -14.63
CA ARG A 378 44.95 45.63 -14.53
C ARG A 378 43.59 45.79 -13.85
N TYR A 379 43.48 46.66 -12.83
CA TYR A 379 42.26 46.89 -12.05
C TYR A 379 41.25 47.80 -12.76
N LEU A 380 41.73 48.67 -13.67
CA LEU A 380 40.88 49.58 -14.44
C LEU A 380 40.29 48.90 -15.68
N PHE A 381 41.00 47.91 -16.25
CA PHE A 381 40.58 47.15 -17.42
C PHE A 381 40.02 45.75 -17.11
N GLY A 382 39.83 45.40 -15.83
CA GLY A 382 39.23 44.13 -15.44
C GLY A 382 38.75 44.08 -13.98
N TYR A 383 37.60 43.42 -13.79
CA TYR A 383 36.95 43.19 -12.50
C TYR A 383 36.91 41.68 -12.20
N ASN A 384 36.71 41.32 -10.93
CA ASN A 384 36.41 39.93 -10.56
C ASN A 384 34.89 39.78 -10.47
N SER A 385 34.34 38.76 -11.14
CA SER A 385 33.05 38.18 -10.76
C SER A 385 33.34 37.06 -9.79
N ASN A 386 32.77 37.11 -8.60
CA ASN A 386 32.78 35.98 -7.68
C ASN A 386 31.36 35.43 -7.65
N ASP A 387 31.18 34.27 -8.28
CA ASP A 387 29.89 33.60 -8.40
C ASP A 387 29.89 32.51 -7.31
N TYR A 388 29.03 32.66 -6.29
CA TYR A 388 28.95 31.76 -5.13
C TYR A 388 27.68 30.91 -5.19
N LEU A 389 27.84 29.61 -5.39
CA LEU A 389 26.75 28.63 -5.46
C LEU A 389 26.73 27.81 -4.16
N GLU A 390 25.61 27.83 -3.44
CA GLU A 390 25.43 27.11 -2.17
C GLU A 390 24.22 26.18 -2.29
N ASN A 391 24.51 24.89 -2.50
CA ASN A 391 23.48 23.84 -2.54
C ASN A 391 23.40 23.14 -1.18
N GLU A 392 22.21 22.79 -0.76
CA GLU A 392 21.95 22.04 0.47
C GLU A 392 21.13 20.79 0.12
N LEU A 393 21.70 19.61 0.41
CA LEU A 393 20.99 18.33 0.35
C LEU A 393 20.33 18.09 1.71
N ILE A 394 19.03 17.85 1.70
CA ILE A 394 18.21 17.57 2.87
C ILE A 394 17.63 16.18 2.70
N ILE A 395 17.74 15.37 3.74
CA ILE A 395 17.24 13.99 3.76
C ILE A 395 16.22 13.89 4.89
N ILE A 396 14.95 13.69 4.52
CA ILE A 396 13.85 13.46 5.46
C ILE A 396 13.48 11.99 5.40
N VAL A 397 13.22 11.37 6.55
CA VAL A 397 12.78 9.97 6.65
C VAL A 397 11.49 9.90 7.46
N GLN A 398 10.54 9.13 6.96
CA GLN A 398 9.28 8.76 7.59
C GLN A 398 9.27 7.25 7.86
N ALA A 399 8.68 6.84 8.99
CA ALA A 399 8.48 5.43 9.31
C ALA A 399 7.02 5.17 9.72
N GLU A 400 6.41 4.13 9.15
CA GLU A 400 5.00 3.75 9.33
C GLU A 400 4.93 2.26 9.69
N LEU A 401 4.20 1.90 10.73
CA LEU A 401 3.95 0.50 11.07
C LEU A 401 2.90 -0.11 10.14
N ILE A 402 3.21 -1.28 9.61
CA ILE A 402 2.27 -2.03 8.78
C ILE A 402 1.53 -3.06 9.65
N GLU A 403 0.21 -3.13 9.49
CA GLU A 403 -0.62 -4.14 10.15
C GLU A 403 -0.11 -5.57 9.87
N PRO A 404 0.11 -6.40 10.91
CA PRO A 404 0.47 -7.80 10.74
C PRO A 404 -0.52 -8.57 9.87
N VAL A 405 -0.02 -9.59 9.17
CA VAL A 405 -0.81 -10.40 8.23
C VAL A 405 -2.05 -10.98 8.90
N LYS A 406 -1.95 -11.40 10.16
CA LYS A 406 -3.08 -11.89 10.98
C LYS A 406 -4.22 -10.88 11.10
N THR A 407 -3.92 -9.62 11.45
CA THR A 407 -4.91 -8.54 11.58
C THR A 407 -5.59 -8.23 10.24
N ARG A 408 -4.81 -8.18 9.17
CA ARG A 408 -5.32 -7.95 7.81
C ARG A 408 -6.26 -9.07 7.35
N ILE A 409 -5.99 -10.31 7.76
CA ILE A 409 -6.86 -11.46 7.50
C ILE A 409 -8.13 -11.39 8.36
N SER A 410 -8.04 -11.12 9.67
CA SER A 410 -9.22 -11.01 10.55
C SER A 410 -10.18 -9.93 10.06
N ASN A 411 -9.68 -8.73 9.77
CA ASN A 411 -10.49 -7.59 9.32
C ASN A 411 -11.24 -7.94 8.01
N LYS A 412 -10.55 -8.56 7.04
CA LYS A 412 -11.15 -8.99 5.76
C LYS A 412 -12.18 -10.11 5.93
N LEU A 413 -11.99 -10.99 6.92
CA LEU A 413 -12.94 -12.06 7.25
C LEU A 413 -14.16 -11.55 8.02
N GLU A 414 -14.02 -10.52 8.86
CA GLU A 414 -15.15 -9.82 9.50
C GLU A 414 -16.05 -9.18 8.44
N THR A 415 -15.49 -8.42 7.48
CA THR A 415 -16.28 -7.86 6.36
C THR A 415 -17.02 -8.96 5.58
N LYS A 416 -16.39 -10.12 5.35
CA LYS A 416 -17.07 -11.26 4.68
C LYS A 416 -18.18 -11.87 5.55
N ARG A 417 -18.00 -11.94 6.88
CA ARG A 417 -19.04 -12.40 7.81
C ARG A 417 -20.23 -11.44 7.86
N ASP A 418 -20.00 -10.13 7.83
CA ASP A 418 -21.08 -9.13 7.80
C ASP A 418 -21.89 -9.18 6.50
N VAL A 419 -21.22 -9.39 5.37
CA VAL A 419 -21.89 -9.68 4.07
C VAL A 419 -22.70 -10.99 4.16
N LEU A 420 -22.16 -12.05 4.76
CA LEU A 420 -22.88 -13.32 4.95
C LEU A 420 -24.09 -13.20 5.90
N ASN A 421 -23.95 -12.45 6.99
CA ASN A 421 -25.02 -12.21 7.96
C ASN A 421 -26.14 -11.37 7.34
N SER A 422 -25.80 -10.25 6.70
CA SER A 422 -26.80 -9.42 5.98
C SER A 422 -27.45 -10.15 4.81
N THR A 423 -26.80 -11.15 4.20
CA THR A 423 -27.42 -12.04 3.21
C THR A 423 -28.38 -13.03 3.86
N ARG A 424 -28.01 -13.62 5.01
CA ARG A 424 -28.89 -14.49 5.80
C ARG A 424 -30.14 -13.78 6.29
N ASP A 425 -30.00 -12.56 6.80
CA ASP A 425 -31.12 -11.78 7.30
C ASP A 425 -32.06 -11.34 6.17
N ARG A 426 -31.52 -11.02 4.98
CA ARG A 426 -32.34 -10.82 3.76
C ARG A 426 -33.13 -12.07 3.39
N MET A 427 -32.47 -13.23 3.25
CA MET A 427 -33.16 -14.50 2.96
C MET A 427 -34.22 -14.86 4.00
N ARG A 428 -33.98 -14.55 5.28
CA ARG A 428 -34.95 -14.77 6.36
C ARG A 428 -36.18 -13.87 6.23
N ASN A 429 -35.96 -12.58 5.99
CA ASN A 429 -37.06 -11.62 5.79
C ASN A 429 -37.89 -11.95 4.54
N ASP A 430 -37.25 -12.44 3.47
CA ASP A 430 -37.96 -12.87 2.25
C ASP A 430 -38.76 -14.16 2.48
N LEU A 431 -38.23 -15.12 3.24
CA LEU A 431 -38.99 -16.29 3.68
C LEU A 431 -40.20 -15.90 4.55
N ASP A 432 -40.00 -15.03 5.55
CA ASP A 432 -41.08 -14.57 6.43
C ASP A 432 -42.19 -13.86 5.63
N ARG A 433 -41.83 -13.03 4.63
CA ARG A 433 -42.79 -12.43 3.68
C ARG A 433 -43.58 -13.46 2.86
N VAL A 434 -42.91 -14.52 2.38
CA VAL A 434 -43.57 -15.60 1.63
C VAL A 434 -44.57 -16.35 2.52
N PHE A 435 -44.20 -16.65 3.78
CA PHE A 435 -45.12 -17.28 4.73
C PHE A 435 -46.29 -16.38 5.12
N GLU A 436 -46.05 -15.09 5.38
CA GLU A 436 -47.10 -14.12 5.73
C GLU A 436 -48.08 -13.88 4.56
N SER A 437 -47.60 -13.98 3.31
CA SER A 437 -48.46 -13.92 2.11
C SER A 437 -49.38 -15.14 1.94
N ALA A 438 -49.04 -16.28 2.55
CA ALA A 438 -49.78 -17.53 2.42
C ALA A 438 -50.95 -17.67 3.42
N GLU A 439 -51.06 -16.79 4.42
CA GLU A 439 -51.96 -16.99 5.58
C GLU A 439 -53.23 -16.11 5.57
N SER A 440 -53.54 -15.45 4.45
CA SER A 440 -54.76 -14.61 4.34
C SER A 440 -56.02 -15.46 4.06
N PRO A 441 -57.05 -15.44 4.93
CA PRO A 441 -58.20 -16.33 4.81
C PRO A 441 -59.24 -15.85 3.79
N PHE A 442 -59.78 -16.79 3.01
CA PHE A 442 -60.81 -16.58 1.99
C PHE A 442 -62.04 -15.77 2.51
N PRO A 443 -62.53 -14.77 1.76
CA PRO A 443 -63.80 -14.11 2.07
C PRO A 443 -65.00 -15.03 1.74
N PRO A 444 -66.14 -14.90 2.45
CA PRO A 444 -67.27 -15.82 2.33
C PRO A 444 -68.13 -15.61 1.08
N GLU A 445 -68.77 -16.68 0.61
CA GLU A 445 -69.66 -16.74 -0.56
C GLU A 445 -71.11 -16.28 -0.29
N ASP A 446 -71.86 -16.13 -1.40
CA ASP A 446 -73.30 -15.90 -1.57
C ASP A 446 -73.85 -14.47 -1.30
N ASP A 447 -74.77 -13.90 -2.11
CA ASP A 447 -75.65 -14.53 -3.11
C ASP A 447 -76.13 -13.58 -4.26
N ALA A 448 -76.64 -14.21 -5.34
CA ALA A 448 -77.71 -13.75 -6.24
C ALA A 448 -77.47 -12.73 -7.40
N ALA A 449 -76.94 -13.28 -8.51
CA ALA A 449 -77.70 -13.55 -9.76
C ALA A 449 -77.83 -12.54 -10.94
N ALA A 450 -77.64 -13.14 -12.13
CA ALA A 450 -78.15 -12.80 -13.48
C ALA A 450 -77.51 -11.59 -14.21
N LYS A 451 -76.64 -11.79 -15.21
CA LYS A 451 -76.90 -12.59 -16.42
C LYS A 451 -75.64 -13.19 -17.07
N SER A 452 -75.70 -14.51 -17.29
CA SER A 452 -75.03 -15.24 -18.38
C SER A 452 -75.64 -14.86 -19.75
N GLN A 453 -75.12 -15.21 -20.93
CA GLN A 453 -74.02 -16.05 -21.47
C GLN A 453 -73.71 -15.44 -22.87
N ASP A 454 -72.65 -15.68 -23.64
CA ASP A 454 -71.84 -16.85 -24.06
C ASP A 454 -70.72 -16.25 -24.96
N SER A 455 -69.64 -16.89 -25.45
CA SER A 455 -68.73 -18.02 -25.15
C SER A 455 -67.67 -17.99 -26.30
N VAL A 456 -66.51 -18.66 -26.35
CA VAL A 456 -65.82 -19.78 -25.67
C VAL A 456 -64.34 -19.29 -25.52
N ALA A 457 -63.56 -19.48 -24.43
CA ALA A 457 -62.80 -20.68 -24.03
C ALA A 457 -61.88 -21.27 -25.14
N ALA A 458 -60.69 -21.83 -24.87
CA ALA A 458 -59.92 -22.01 -23.63
C ALA A 458 -58.45 -22.39 -23.96
N GLU A 459 -57.72 -22.83 -22.93
CA GLU A 459 -56.52 -23.70 -22.95
C GLU A 459 -55.13 -23.03 -22.97
N GLU A 460 -54.54 -23.05 -21.77
CA GLU A 460 -53.16 -23.43 -21.41
C GLU A 460 -52.32 -24.07 -22.53
N GLU A 461 -51.02 -23.74 -22.64
CA GLU A 461 -49.97 -24.45 -21.91
C GLU A 461 -48.61 -23.70 -21.97
N VAL A 462 -47.61 -24.21 -21.23
CA VAL A 462 -46.29 -23.59 -20.99
C VAL A 462 -45.31 -23.88 -22.12
N LEU A 463 -44.61 -22.85 -22.65
CA LEU A 463 -43.30 -22.99 -23.29
C LEU A 463 -42.39 -21.77 -23.04
N GLU A 464 -41.10 -22.04 -23.19
CA GLU A 464 -39.87 -21.27 -22.93
C GLU A 464 -39.83 -19.81 -23.47
N PRO A 465 -39.00 -18.91 -22.91
CA PRO A 465 -38.71 -17.63 -23.53
C PRO A 465 -37.81 -17.83 -24.76
N GLU A 466 -38.42 -18.04 -25.92
CA GLU A 466 -37.75 -17.97 -27.22
C GLU A 466 -37.31 -16.52 -27.48
N VAL A 467 -36.02 -16.35 -27.80
CA VAL A 467 -35.44 -15.04 -28.18
C VAL A 467 -36.13 -14.56 -29.45
N THR A 468 -36.90 -13.47 -29.37
CA THR A 468 -37.43 -12.78 -30.55
C THR A 468 -37.17 -11.28 -30.42
N GLU A 469 -36.50 -10.75 -31.44
CA GLU A 469 -36.14 -9.35 -31.60
C GLU A 469 -37.39 -8.45 -31.54
N THR A 470 -37.37 -7.44 -30.67
CA THR A 470 -38.31 -6.31 -30.77
C THR A 470 -37.69 -5.22 -31.65
N GLU A 471 -38.46 -4.76 -32.63
CA GLU A 471 -38.01 -3.84 -33.68
C GLU A 471 -37.45 -2.51 -33.13
N THR A 472 -36.42 -2.04 -33.83
CA THR A 472 -35.71 -0.78 -33.61
C THR A 472 -36.67 0.41 -33.51
N THR A 473 -36.54 1.19 -32.43
CA THR A 473 -37.09 2.55 -32.38
C THR A 473 -36.15 3.45 -33.17
N ASP A 474 -36.69 4.30 -34.06
CA ASP A 474 -35.91 5.18 -34.95
C ASP A 474 -34.98 6.12 -34.16
N GLU A 475 -33.70 5.74 -34.03
CA GLU A 475 -32.63 6.66 -33.68
C GLU A 475 -32.18 7.45 -34.92
N PRO A 476 -31.75 8.72 -34.77
CA PRO A 476 -31.11 9.44 -35.85
C PRO A 476 -29.72 8.84 -36.13
N GLU A 477 -29.64 7.92 -37.08
CA GLU A 477 -28.37 7.34 -37.52
C GLU A 477 -27.37 8.44 -37.94
N LEU A 478 -26.19 8.44 -37.33
CA LEU A 478 -25.06 9.29 -37.72
C LEU A 478 -24.76 9.10 -39.21
N THR A 479 -24.42 10.18 -39.91
CA THR A 479 -24.03 10.08 -41.33
C THR A 479 -22.75 9.27 -41.51
N GLU A 480 -22.52 8.66 -42.70
CA GLU A 480 -21.33 7.84 -42.97
C GLU A 480 -20.00 8.56 -42.63
N GLU A 481 -19.93 9.87 -42.88
CA GLU A 481 -18.77 10.73 -42.57
C GLU A 481 -18.60 10.96 -41.05
N GLN A 482 -19.71 11.08 -40.31
CA GLN A 482 -19.69 11.16 -38.84
C GLN A 482 -19.36 9.82 -38.18
N GLN A 483 -19.74 8.69 -38.78
CA GLN A 483 -19.37 7.35 -38.29
C GLN A 483 -17.86 7.10 -38.41
N GLU A 484 -17.24 7.43 -39.55
CA GLU A 484 -15.79 7.33 -39.74
C GLU A 484 -15.02 8.23 -38.75
N MET A 485 -15.50 9.46 -38.53
CA MET A 485 -14.92 10.40 -37.58
C MET A 485 -15.11 9.98 -36.11
N ALA A 486 -16.24 9.34 -35.77
CA ALA A 486 -16.45 8.74 -34.45
C ALA A 486 -15.45 7.59 -34.22
N GLU A 487 -15.23 6.73 -35.20
CA GLU A 487 -14.29 5.61 -35.10
C GLU A 487 -12.84 6.11 -34.92
N GLU A 488 -12.39 7.11 -35.69
CA GLU A 488 -11.05 7.73 -35.55
C GLU A 488 -10.82 8.42 -34.19
N LEU A 489 -11.85 9.03 -33.61
CA LEU A 489 -11.74 9.73 -32.32
C LEU A 489 -11.98 8.84 -31.10
N SER A 490 -12.56 7.65 -31.29
CA SER A 490 -12.84 6.68 -30.22
C SER A 490 -11.61 5.86 -29.81
N MET A 491 -11.70 5.20 -28.64
CA MET A 491 -10.82 4.10 -28.27
C MET A 491 -11.61 2.78 -28.22
N PRO A 492 -10.99 1.62 -28.52
CA PRO A 492 -11.64 0.33 -28.38
C PRO A 492 -11.89 -0.01 -26.91
N VAL A 493 -13.15 0.09 -26.48
CA VAL A 493 -13.63 -0.36 -25.17
C VAL A 493 -14.16 -1.79 -25.30
N GLU A 494 -13.86 -2.66 -24.34
CA GLU A 494 -14.50 -3.97 -24.23
C GLU A 494 -15.90 -3.80 -23.61
N HIS A 495 -16.92 -4.39 -24.25
CA HIS A 495 -18.33 -4.32 -23.83
C HIS A 495 -18.87 -2.89 -23.64
N PRO A 496 -18.79 -2.01 -24.66
CA PRO A 496 -19.31 -0.63 -24.57
C PRO A 496 -20.82 -0.56 -24.33
N GLU A 497 -21.57 -1.59 -24.72
CA GLU A 497 -23.02 -1.73 -24.49
C GLU A 497 -23.42 -1.86 -23.00
N LEU A 498 -22.45 -2.12 -22.11
CA LEU A 498 -22.68 -2.22 -20.66
C LEU A 498 -22.31 -0.93 -19.91
N MET A 499 -21.90 0.13 -20.61
CA MET A 499 -21.47 1.39 -20.00
C MET A 499 -22.65 2.12 -19.35
N MET A 500 -22.56 2.33 -18.04
CA MET A 500 -23.53 3.09 -17.25
C MET A 500 -23.00 4.48 -16.94
N VAL A 501 -23.75 5.52 -17.29
CA VAL A 501 -23.46 6.89 -16.86
C VAL A 501 -23.86 7.04 -15.39
N VAL A 502 -22.92 7.45 -14.54
CA VAL A 502 -23.21 7.76 -13.12
C VAL A 502 -23.86 9.15 -13.06
N PRO A 503 -25.09 9.30 -12.55
CA PRO A 503 -25.74 10.61 -12.48
C PRO A 503 -24.97 11.52 -11.52
N LYS A 504 -24.80 12.80 -11.89
CA LYS A 504 -23.97 13.77 -11.15
C LYS A 504 -24.30 13.91 -9.66
N ALA A 505 -25.55 13.64 -9.27
CA ALA A 505 -26.04 13.73 -7.90
C ALA A 505 -25.45 12.67 -6.96
N PHE A 506 -24.77 11.63 -7.49
CA PHE A 506 -24.25 10.51 -6.71
C PHE A 506 -22.73 10.37 -6.86
N ASP A 507 -22.09 9.89 -5.80
CA ASP A 507 -20.79 9.20 -5.92
C ASP A 507 -21.03 7.82 -6.57
N LEU A 508 -20.03 7.34 -7.30
CA LEU A 508 -20.01 6.02 -7.93
C LEU A 508 -20.32 4.90 -6.92
N ASN A 509 -19.79 4.98 -5.69
CA ASN A 509 -20.05 3.97 -4.67
C ASN A 509 -21.53 3.94 -4.24
N GLU A 510 -22.14 5.11 -4.06
CA GLU A 510 -23.57 5.24 -3.72
C GLU A 510 -24.46 4.75 -4.87
N PHE A 511 -24.12 5.10 -6.11
CA PHE A 511 -24.82 4.64 -7.30
C PHE A 511 -24.81 3.10 -7.44
N LEU A 512 -23.64 2.48 -7.23
CA LEU A 512 -23.50 1.02 -7.29
C LEU A 512 -24.24 0.30 -6.15
N GLU A 513 -24.27 0.89 -4.94
CA GLU A 513 -25.04 0.33 -3.82
C GLU A 513 -26.56 0.38 -4.08
N ARG A 514 -27.06 1.49 -4.63
CA ARG A 514 -28.48 1.64 -5.02
C ARG A 514 -28.88 0.66 -6.12
N GLN A 515 -28.04 0.50 -7.15
CA GLN A 515 -28.25 -0.50 -8.21
C GLN A 515 -28.27 -1.94 -7.66
N GLN A 516 -27.35 -2.31 -6.75
CA GLN A 516 -27.37 -3.63 -6.10
C GLN A 516 -28.62 -3.87 -5.25
N ASN A 517 -29.24 -2.80 -4.72
CA ASN A 517 -30.49 -2.87 -3.98
C ASN A 517 -31.74 -2.85 -4.88
N GLY A 518 -31.59 -2.83 -6.21
CA GLY A 518 -32.69 -2.82 -7.17
C GLY A 518 -33.43 -1.49 -7.26
N GLU A 519 -32.82 -0.39 -6.80
CA GLU A 519 -33.40 0.95 -6.90
C GLU A 519 -33.17 1.51 -8.31
N VAL A 520 -34.26 1.81 -9.03
CA VAL A 520 -34.18 2.46 -10.35
C VAL A 520 -33.81 3.92 -10.16
N VAL A 521 -32.52 4.23 -10.33
CA VAL A 521 -32.02 5.60 -10.33
C VAL A 521 -32.26 6.20 -11.72
N GLU A 522 -33.30 7.03 -11.86
CA GLU A 522 -33.56 7.76 -13.11
C GLU A 522 -32.43 8.76 -13.41
N GLU A 523 -31.95 8.75 -14.65
CA GLU A 523 -30.91 9.67 -15.10
C GLU A 523 -31.50 11.06 -15.39
N THR A 524 -30.98 12.08 -14.71
CA THR A 524 -31.50 13.45 -14.79
C THR A 524 -31.19 14.18 -16.11
N ASP A 525 -30.31 13.61 -16.95
CA ASP A 525 -29.82 14.20 -18.21
C ASP A 525 -29.87 13.17 -19.37
N SER A 526 -31.04 12.54 -19.56
CA SER A 526 -31.31 11.48 -20.56
C SER A 526 -30.94 11.77 -22.02
N ASP A 527 -30.61 13.02 -22.33
CA ASP A 527 -30.42 13.52 -23.70
C ASP A 527 -28.94 13.52 -24.13
N LEU A 528 -28.02 13.17 -23.22
CA LEU A 528 -26.57 13.14 -23.51
C LEU A 528 -26.16 11.79 -24.10
N LYS A 529 -25.56 11.82 -25.29
CA LYS A 529 -25.13 10.62 -26.03
C LYS A 529 -23.62 10.54 -26.27
N TYR A 530 -22.92 11.66 -26.19
CA TYR A 530 -21.50 11.76 -26.57
C TYR A 530 -20.69 12.26 -25.38
N PHE A 531 -19.60 11.59 -25.04
CA PHE A 531 -18.80 11.90 -23.85
C PHE A 531 -17.32 11.99 -24.20
N VAL A 532 -16.68 13.10 -23.85
CA VAL A 532 -15.24 13.30 -24.13
C VAL A 532 -14.43 12.81 -22.93
N ILE A 533 -13.90 11.60 -23.05
CA ILE A 533 -13.19 10.90 -21.97
C ILE A 533 -11.77 11.46 -21.81
N GLY A 534 -11.43 11.85 -20.58
CA GLY A 534 -10.12 12.37 -20.20
C GLY A 534 -9.23 11.37 -19.46
N GLY A 535 -9.78 10.27 -18.95
CA GLY A 535 -9.01 9.23 -18.26
C GLY A 535 -9.82 7.99 -17.92
N SER A 536 -9.13 6.87 -17.67
CA SER A 536 -9.72 5.59 -17.29
C SER A 536 -9.03 5.00 -16.06
N PHE A 537 -9.81 4.55 -15.08
CA PHE A 537 -9.30 4.12 -13.78
C PHE A 537 -9.95 2.82 -13.32
N LEU A 538 -9.14 1.85 -12.87
CA LEU A 538 -9.65 0.61 -12.26
C LEU A 538 -10.09 0.81 -10.80
N VAL A 539 -9.62 1.88 -10.14
CA VAL A 539 -9.92 2.20 -8.74
C VAL A 539 -10.96 3.32 -8.69
N PRO A 540 -12.18 3.08 -8.18
CA PRO A 540 -13.26 4.08 -8.06
C PRO A 540 -12.81 5.41 -7.46
N ARG A 541 -12.06 5.37 -6.35
CA ARG A 541 -11.56 6.58 -5.68
C ARG A 541 -10.63 7.43 -6.55
N ASN A 542 -9.87 6.83 -7.46
CA ASN A 542 -9.00 7.60 -8.36
C ASN A 542 -9.82 8.31 -9.45
N ALA A 543 -10.86 7.66 -9.96
CA ALA A 543 -11.81 8.30 -10.88
C ALA A 543 -12.57 9.45 -10.19
N GLN A 544 -13.02 9.24 -8.96
CA GLN A 544 -13.74 10.27 -8.19
C GLN A 544 -12.84 11.48 -7.89
N ASN A 545 -11.61 11.26 -7.39
CA ASN A 545 -10.64 12.35 -7.19
C ASN A 545 -10.37 13.13 -8.50
N PHE A 546 -10.20 12.43 -9.63
CA PHE A 546 -9.93 13.07 -10.92
C PHE A 546 -11.15 13.83 -11.47
N LYS A 547 -12.36 13.28 -11.30
CA LYS A 547 -13.63 13.97 -11.57
C LYS A 547 -13.75 15.26 -10.76
N GLU A 548 -13.38 15.23 -9.48
CA GLU A 548 -13.39 16.38 -8.57
C GLU A 548 -12.37 17.45 -8.98
N THR A 549 -11.12 17.08 -9.27
CA THR A 549 -10.09 18.02 -9.77
C THR A 549 -10.55 18.73 -11.05
N LEU A 550 -11.13 17.98 -11.99
CA LEU A 550 -11.66 18.57 -13.22
C LEU A 550 -12.92 19.43 -12.94
N ALA A 551 -13.78 19.06 -11.99
CA ALA A 551 -14.91 19.91 -11.60
C ALA A 551 -14.46 21.23 -10.95
N GLU A 552 -13.36 21.24 -10.19
CA GLU A 552 -12.74 22.45 -9.63
C GLU A 552 -12.15 23.38 -10.72
N GLU A 553 -11.60 22.81 -11.79
CA GLU A 553 -11.18 23.54 -12.99
C GLU A 553 -12.37 24.10 -13.81
N GLY A 554 -13.60 23.70 -13.49
CA GLY A 554 -14.84 24.18 -14.11
C GLY A 554 -15.39 23.27 -15.21
N TRP A 555 -14.94 22.02 -15.31
CA TRP A 555 -15.45 21.04 -16.27
C TRP A 555 -16.76 20.38 -15.80
N ASP A 556 -17.64 20.02 -16.75
CA ASP A 556 -18.95 19.42 -16.45
C ASP A 556 -18.89 17.88 -16.35
N THR A 557 -18.12 17.41 -15.38
CA THR A 557 -17.60 16.03 -15.37
C THR A 557 -18.61 14.95 -15.02
N ARG A 558 -18.42 13.76 -15.61
CA ARG A 558 -19.17 12.54 -15.30
C ARG A 558 -18.27 11.33 -15.22
N ILE A 559 -18.72 10.29 -14.50
CA ILE A 559 -18.11 8.96 -14.52
C ILE A 559 -19.00 8.05 -15.36
N LEU A 560 -18.40 7.32 -16.29
CA LEU A 560 -19.03 6.20 -16.99
C LEU A 560 -18.38 4.91 -16.47
N PHE A 561 -19.19 4.01 -15.95
CA PHE A 561 -18.75 2.75 -15.34
C PHE A 561 -19.09 1.56 -16.23
N ASN A 562 -18.11 0.71 -16.49
CA ASN A 562 -18.33 -0.59 -17.11
C ASN A 562 -18.35 -1.69 -16.02
N PRO A 563 -19.47 -2.40 -15.82
CA PRO A 563 -19.60 -3.38 -14.74
C PRO A 563 -18.77 -4.66 -14.96
N GLU A 564 -18.49 -5.01 -16.22
CA GLU A 564 -17.77 -6.23 -16.57
C GLU A 564 -16.25 -6.02 -16.46
N THR A 565 -15.72 -4.98 -17.11
CA THR A 565 -14.29 -4.66 -17.07
C THR A 565 -13.88 -3.96 -15.76
N ARG A 566 -14.85 -3.37 -15.04
CA ARG A 566 -14.70 -2.56 -13.82
C ARG A 566 -13.90 -1.27 -14.01
N PHE A 567 -13.71 -0.83 -15.25
CA PHE A 567 -13.13 0.48 -15.53
C PHE A 567 -14.14 1.61 -15.30
N ASN A 568 -13.61 2.71 -14.77
CA ASN A 568 -14.32 3.94 -14.47
C ASN A 568 -13.69 5.02 -15.38
N TYR A 569 -14.43 5.43 -16.39
CA TYR A 569 -14.01 6.43 -17.36
C TYR A 569 -14.51 7.80 -16.92
N VAL A 570 -13.63 8.78 -16.82
CA VAL A 570 -14.00 10.15 -16.43
C VAL A 570 -14.12 11.00 -17.69
N ALA A 571 -15.31 11.52 -17.95
CA ALA A 571 -15.57 12.48 -19.00
C ALA A 571 -15.27 13.90 -18.51
N TYR A 572 -14.60 14.70 -19.36
CA TYR A 572 -14.51 16.16 -19.19
C TYR A 572 -15.90 16.80 -19.29
N GLU A 573 -16.68 16.38 -20.27
CA GLU A 573 -17.97 16.98 -20.63
C GLU A 573 -18.80 15.95 -21.43
N GLY A 574 -20.13 16.10 -21.41
CA GLY A 574 -21.08 15.29 -22.17
C GLY A 574 -22.01 16.14 -23.02
N PHE A 575 -22.31 15.67 -24.23
CA PHE A 575 -23.02 16.40 -25.28
C PHE A 575 -24.19 15.60 -25.85
N SER A 576 -25.21 16.32 -26.33
CA SER A 576 -26.34 15.77 -27.09
C SER A 576 -26.13 15.90 -28.61
N ASP A 577 -25.27 16.81 -29.06
CA ASP A 577 -24.87 17.00 -30.46
C ASP A 577 -23.50 16.37 -30.73
N PHE A 578 -23.37 15.73 -31.90
CA PHE A 578 -22.14 15.00 -32.27
C PHE A 578 -21.02 15.93 -32.73
N ASP A 579 -21.34 16.96 -33.52
CA ASP A 579 -20.35 17.83 -34.13
C ASP A 579 -19.67 18.70 -33.06
N GLU A 580 -20.44 19.13 -32.04
CA GLU A 580 -19.93 19.84 -30.85
C GLU A 580 -18.97 18.94 -30.03
N ALA A 581 -19.32 17.67 -29.81
CA ALA A 581 -18.47 16.72 -29.08
C ALA A 581 -17.14 16.43 -29.82
N VAL A 582 -17.19 16.37 -31.15
CA VAL A 582 -16.01 16.21 -32.02
C VAL A 582 -15.10 17.44 -31.95
N GLU A 583 -15.66 18.66 -32.12
CA GLU A 583 -14.88 19.90 -32.02
C GLU A 583 -14.18 20.00 -30.66
N ARG A 584 -14.89 19.67 -29.57
CA ARG A 584 -14.34 19.66 -28.21
C ARG A 584 -13.23 18.61 -28.02
N THR A 585 -13.40 17.41 -28.57
CA THR A 585 -12.38 16.34 -28.50
C THR A 585 -11.09 16.78 -29.20
N LEU A 586 -11.20 17.41 -30.37
CA LEU A 586 -10.05 17.91 -31.14
C LEU A 586 -9.35 19.09 -30.44
N GLU A 587 -10.10 20.00 -29.82
CA GLU A 587 -9.54 21.10 -29.03
C GLU A 587 -8.76 20.59 -27.82
N LEU A 588 -9.34 19.64 -27.07
CA LEU A 588 -8.70 19.00 -25.92
C LEU A 588 -7.40 18.29 -26.31
N ARG A 589 -7.41 17.50 -27.40
CA ARG A 589 -6.21 16.87 -27.97
C ARG A 589 -5.12 17.88 -28.36
N GLY A 590 -5.51 19.07 -28.81
CA GLY A 590 -4.58 20.11 -29.24
C GLY A 590 -3.97 20.95 -28.12
N SER A 591 -4.53 20.96 -26.91
CA SER A 591 -4.21 21.96 -25.88
C SER A 591 -4.03 21.45 -24.45
N ILE A 592 -4.74 20.39 -24.04
CA ILE A 592 -4.87 19.99 -22.63
C ILE A 592 -4.51 18.52 -22.42
N ASN A 593 -5.03 17.62 -23.25
CA ASN A 593 -4.82 16.18 -23.12
C ASN A 593 -4.86 15.52 -24.51
N ASP A 594 -3.69 15.15 -25.04
CA ASP A 594 -3.51 14.49 -26.33
C ASP A 594 -4.08 13.07 -26.40
N GLU A 595 -4.34 12.44 -25.24
CA GLU A 595 -4.99 11.14 -25.11
C GLU A 595 -6.52 11.22 -24.95
N ALA A 596 -7.13 12.42 -24.91
CA ALA A 596 -8.59 12.58 -24.81
C ALA A 596 -9.32 11.90 -25.98
N TRP A 597 -10.46 11.26 -25.76
CA TRP A 597 -11.14 10.48 -26.81
C TRP A 597 -12.66 10.50 -26.68
N LEU A 598 -13.35 10.26 -27.79
CA LEU A 598 -14.81 10.36 -27.87
C LEU A 598 -15.47 8.99 -27.60
N PHE A 599 -16.30 8.92 -26.57
CA PHE A 599 -17.20 7.79 -26.34
C PHE A 599 -18.61 8.13 -26.82
N THR A 600 -19.25 7.19 -27.50
CA THR A 600 -20.63 7.30 -27.98
C THR A 600 -21.49 6.24 -27.28
N LEU A 601 -22.49 6.68 -26.53
CA LEU A 601 -23.50 5.80 -25.93
C LEU A 601 -24.41 5.27 -27.06
N ARG A 602 -24.74 3.98 -27.00
CA ARG A 602 -25.57 3.24 -27.97
C ARG A 602 -26.77 2.61 -27.30
#